data_AF-A0A2P8VUB3-F1
#
_entry.id   AF-A0A2P8VUB3-F1
#
_cell.length_a   1.000
_cell.length_b   1.000
_cell.length_c   1.000
_cell.angle_alpha   90.00
_cell.angle_beta   90.00
_cell.angle_gamma   90.00
#
_symmetry.space_group_name_H-M   'P 1'
#
loop_
_entity.id
_entity.type
_entity.pdbx_description
1 polymer ?
#
loop_
_entity_poly.entity_id
_entity_poly.type
_entity_poly.pdbx_seq_one_letter_code
_entity_poly.pdbx_strand_id
1 'polypeptide(L)'
;MQITLSPQQERFIKEQLAQGTFQSANDVIDRALRLLESQQQDRDAWVEEVQGKVDEAIAELGRGEGIPLETVVDQLQAKIRAARELQE
;
A
#
# COMPACT_ATOMS: atom_id res chain seq x y z
N MET A 1 9.74 -2.11 -29.30
CA MET A 1 10.50 -0.92 -28.89
C MET A 1 11.91 -1.38 -28.53
N GLN A 2 12.97 -0.68 -28.98
CA GLN A 2 14.33 -0.96 -28.52
C GLN A 2 14.63 -0.10 -27.29
N ILE A 3 15.13 -0.73 -26.24
CA ILE A 3 15.46 -0.08 -24.97
C ILE A 3 16.92 -0.38 -24.69
N THR A 4 17.71 0.65 -24.44
CA THR A 4 19.12 0.49 -24.04
C THR A 4 19.18 0.28 -22.53
N LEU A 5 19.77 -0.83 -22.11
CA LEU A 5 19.95 -1.15 -20.70
C LEU A 5 21.21 -0.48 -20.16
N SER A 6 21.18 -0.09 -18.89
CA SER A 6 22.39 0.32 -18.19
C SER A 6 23.28 -0.90 -17.91
N PRO A 7 24.61 -0.72 -17.73
CA PRO A 7 25.49 -1.83 -17.38
C PRO A 7 25.07 -2.59 -16.11
N GLN A 8 24.44 -1.88 -15.16
CA GLN A 8 23.91 -2.47 -13.93
C GLN A 8 22.69 -3.36 -14.21
N GLN A 9 21.77 -2.93 -15.08
CA GLN A 9 20.60 -3.71 -15.47
C GLN A 9 21.02 -4.98 -16.23
N GLU A 10 21.98 -4.87 -17.14
CA GLU A 10 22.51 -6.04 -17.85
C GLU A 10 23.16 -7.04 -16.89
N ARG A 11 23.93 -6.57 -15.91
CA ARG A 11 24.56 -7.43 -14.92
C ARG A 11 23.51 -8.17 -14.08
N PHE A 12 22.50 -7.45 -13.61
CA PHE A 12 21.39 -8.05 -12.86
C PHE A 12 20.69 -9.14 -13.67
N ILE A 13 20.35 -8.88 -14.94
CA ILE A 13 19.71 -9.87 -15.82
C ILE A 13 20.61 -11.09 -16.01
N LYS A 14 21.91 -10.90 -16.25
CA LYS A 14 22.87 -12.01 -16.38
C LYS A 14 22.93 -12.87 -15.11
N GLU A 15 22.91 -12.26 -13.94
CA GLU A 15 22.89 -12.97 -12.65
C GLU A 15 21.60 -13.79 -12.48
N GLN A 16 20.44 -13.23 -12.85
CA GLN A 16 19.15 -13.96 -12.81
C GLN A 16 19.10 -15.14 -13.78
N LEU A 17 19.69 -15.00 -14.98
CA LEU A 17 19.81 -16.10 -15.94
C LEU A 17 20.77 -17.19 -15.45
N ALA A 18 21.88 -16.81 -14.82
CA ALA A 18 22.85 -17.76 -14.27
C ALA A 18 22.26 -18.63 -13.15
N GLN A 19 21.27 -18.13 -12.41
CA GLN A 19 20.53 -18.88 -11.38
C GLN A 19 19.57 -19.92 -11.98
N GLY A 20 19.32 -19.88 -13.30
CA GLY A 20 18.46 -20.82 -14.01
C GLY A 20 16.96 -20.60 -13.79
N THR A 21 16.57 -19.56 -13.05
CA THR A 21 15.15 -19.22 -12.77
C THR A 21 14.45 -18.64 -14.00
N PHE A 22 15.19 -18.06 -14.93
CA PHE A 22 14.67 -17.43 -16.14
C PHE A 22 15.37 -17.97 -17.38
N GLN A 23 14.64 -18.11 -18.50
CA GLN A 23 15.17 -18.68 -19.75
C GLN A 23 15.69 -17.59 -20.69
N SER A 24 15.19 -16.36 -20.53
CA SER A 24 15.59 -15.21 -21.35
C SER A 24 15.61 -13.89 -20.58
N ALA A 25 16.33 -12.90 -21.10
CA ALA A 25 16.32 -11.54 -20.56
C ALA A 25 14.90 -10.93 -20.60
N ASN A 26 14.10 -11.30 -21.60
CA ASN A 26 12.71 -10.84 -21.71
C ASN A 26 11.87 -11.39 -20.55
N ASP A 27 12.08 -12.63 -20.12
CA ASP A 27 11.32 -13.20 -18.99
C ASP A 27 11.56 -12.42 -17.69
N VAL A 28 12.81 -12.00 -17.47
CA VAL A 28 13.21 -11.18 -16.32
C VAL A 28 12.52 -9.81 -16.39
N ILE A 29 12.54 -9.18 -17.58
CA ILE A 29 11.91 -7.88 -17.82
C ILE A 29 10.39 -7.98 -17.63
N ASP A 30 9.75 -8.98 -18.21
CA ASP A 30 8.31 -9.20 -18.09
C ASP A 30 7.89 -9.44 -16.64
N ARG A 31 8.70 -10.15 -15.87
CA ARG A 31 8.43 -10.37 -14.43
C ARG A 31 8.55 -9.08 -13.64
N ALA A 32 9.56 -8.26 -13.95
CA ALA A 32 9.77 -6.97 -13.31
C ALA A 32 8.63 -5.98 -13.64
N LEU A 33 8.20 -5.94 -14.90
CA LEU A 33 7.09 -5.09 -15.34
C LEU A 33 5.76 -5.51 -14.70
N ARG A 34 5.48 -6.82 -14.62
CA ARG A 34 4.29 -7.33 -13.90
C ARG A 34 4.30 -6.96 -12.42
N LEU A 35 5.47 -7.01 -11.78
CA LEU A 35 5.61 -6.56 -10.39
C LEU A 35 5.36 -5.05 -10.25
N LEU A 36 5.83 -4.25 -11.19
CA LEU A 36 5.60 -2.80 -11.22
C LEU A 36 4.12 -2.48 -11.47
N GLU A 37 3.45 -3.19 -12.36
CA GLU A 37 2.03 -3.04 -12.63
C GLU A 37 1.18 -3.39 -11.40
N SER A 38 1.44 -4.53 -10.75
CA SER A 38 0.75 -4.92 -9.52
C SER A 38 0.89 -3.88 -8.42
N GLN A 39 2.10 -3.37 -8.19
CA GLN A 39 2.31 -2.31 -7.17
C GLN A 39 1.58 -1.02 -7.51
N GLN A 40 1.50 -0.65 -8.80
CA GLN A 40 0.74 0.52 -9.22
C GLN A 40 -0.76 0.32 -9.03
N GLN A 41 -1.29 -0.85 -9.39
CA GLN A 41 -2.71 -1.19 -9.16
C GLN A 41 -3.08 -1.16 -7.68
N ASP A 42 -2.26 -1.78 -6.82
CA ASP A 42 -2.49 -1.77 -5.37
C ASP A 42 -2.47 -0.35 -4.80
N ARG A 43 -1.54 0.48 -5.27
CA ARG A 43 -1.44 1.89 -4.87
C ARG A 43 -2.65 2.69 -5.35
N ASP A 44 -3.04 2.53 -6.60
CA ASP A 44 -4.14 3.31 -7.18
C ASP A 44 -5.48 2.93 -6.53
N ALA A 45 -5.70 1.64 -6.25
CA ALA A 45 -6.84 1.16 -5.47
C ALA A 45 -6.85 1.74 -4.04
N TRP A 46 -5.70 1.77 -3.37
CA TRP A 46 -5.57 2.38 -2.05
C TRP A 46 -5.86 3.89 -2.08
N VAL A 47 -5.37 4.60 -3.10
CA VAL A 47 -5.64 6.04 -3.28
C VAL A 47 -7.13 6.28 -3.47
N GLU A 48 -7.80 5.50 -4.32
CA GLU A 48 -9.24 5.62 -4.55
C GLU A 48 -10.05 5.37 -3.27
N GLU A 49 -9.71 4.32 -2.52
CA GLU A 49 -10.36 4.00 -1.24
C GLU A 49 -10.18 5.13 -0.22
N VAL A 50 -8.96 5.63 -0.06
CA VAL A 50 -8.65 6.71 0.90
C VAL A 50 -9.32 8.01 0.49
N GLN A 51 -9.32 8.36 -0.79
CA GLN A 51 -9.99 9.56 -1.29
C GLN A 51 -11.49 9.50 -0.99
N GLY A 52 -12.13 8.36 -1.24
CA GLY A 52 -13.55 8.15 -0.90
C GLY A 52 -13.85 8.35 0.59
N LYS A 53 -13.01 7.77 1.47
CA LYS A 53 -13.14 7.94 2.94
C LYS A 53 -12.95 9.40 3.38
N VAL A 54 -12.00 10.11 2.76
CA VAL A 54 -11.75 11.52 3.08
C VAL A 54 -12.93 12.39 2.63
N ASP A 55 -13.47 12.15 1.44
CA ASP A 55 -14.61 12.91 0.92
C ASP A 55 -15.87 12.69 1.79
N GLU A 56 -16.11 11.45 2.22
CA GLU A 56 -17.15 11.11 3.18
C GLU A 56 -16.97 11.85 4.52
N ALA A 57 -15.76 11.79 5.09
CA ALA A 57 -15.45 12.49 6.35
C ALA A 57 -15.63 14.01 6.24
N ILE A 58 -15.23 14.63 5.11
CA ILE A 58 -15.46 16.06 4.85
C ILE A 58 -16.96 16.36 4.82
N ALA A 59 -17.76 15.50 4.19
CA ALA A 59 -19.21 15.67 4.13
C ALA A 59 -19.87 15.53 5.52
N GLU A 60 -19.46 14.54 6.33
CA GLU A 60 -19.89 14.37 7.72
C GLU A 60 -19.57 15.60 8.57
N LEU A 61 -18.34 16.12 8.47
CA LEU A 61 -17.93 17.34 9.15
C LEU A 61 -18.78 18.54 8.71
N GLY A 62 -19.08 18.67 7.41
CA GLY A 62 -19.97 19.71 6.88
C GLY A 62 -21.40 19.64 7.42
N ARG A 63 -21.88 18.44 7.79
CA ARG A 63 -23.18 18.22 8.46
C ARG A 63 -23.12 18.43 9.98
N GLY A 64 -21.94 18.67 10.54
CA GLY A 64 -21.75 18.83 11.99
C GLY A 64 -21.70 17.50 12.74
N GLU A 65 -21.45 16.38 12.06
CA GLU A 65 -21.35 15.04 12.66
C GLU A 65 -19.96 14.77 13.26
N GLY A 66 -19.06 15.75 13.23
CA GLY A 66 -17.75 15.68 13.86
C GLY A 66 -17.84 15.48 15.36
N ILE A 67 -17.02 14.56 15.87
CA ILE A 67 -16.95 14.27 17.31
C ILE A 67 -15.84 15.13 17.95
N PRO A 68 -16.13 15.85 19.05
CA PRO A 68 -15.10 16.57 19.80
C PRO A 68 -13.99 15.63 20.31
N LEU A 69 -12.75 16.12 20.31
CA LEU A 69 -11.59 15.32 20.68
C LEU A 69 -11.70 14.78 22.10
N GLU A 70 -12.19 15.59 23.04
CA GLU A 70 -12.35 15.25 24.45
C GLU A 70 -13.28 14.04 24.59
N THR A 71 -14.36 13.99 23.82
CA THR A 71 -15.30 12.87 23.80
C THR A 71 -14.63 11.58 23.29
N VAL A 72 -13.78 11.67 22.26
CA VAL A 72 -13.03 10.52 21.74
C VAL A 72 -12.04 9.99 22.79
N VAL A 73 -11.30 10.89 23.45
CA VAL A 73 -10.31 10.53 24.48
C VAL A 73 -10.99 9.83 25.65
N ASP A 74 -12.10 10.37 26.14
CA ASP A 74 -12.84 9.81 27.27
C ASP A 74 -13.37 8.39 26.96
N GLN A 75 -13.95 8.20 25.78
CA GLN A 75 -14.44 6.90 25.33
C GLN A 75 -13.31 5.88 25.18
N LEU A 76 -12.17 6.30 24.62
CA LEU A 76 -11.01 5.42 24.46
C LEU A 76 -10.44 4.99 25.82
N GLN A 77 -10.30 5.91 26.76
CA GLN A 77 -9.84 5.59 28.12
C GLN A 77 -10.80 4.64 28.83
N ALA A 78 -12.11 4.82 28.67
CA ALA A 78 -13.11 3.92 29.23
C ALA A 78 -12.98 2.49 28.66
N LYS A 79 -12.80 2.35 27.34
CA LYS A 79 -12.55 1.05 26.69
C LYS A 79 -11.30 0.37 27.23
N ILE A 80 -10.21 1.12 27.42
CA ILE A 80 -8.95 0.59 27.96
C ILE A 80 -9.13 0.10 29.41
N ARG A 81 -9.86 0.83 30.25
CA ARG A 81 -10.15 0.40 31.64
C ARG A 81 -10.95 -0.89 31.66
N ALA A 82 -12.05 -0.94 30.91
CA ALA A 82 -12.90 -2.13 30.84
C ALA A 82 -12.14 -3.38 30.33
N ALA A 83 -11.24 -3.21 29.36
CA ALA A 83 -10.43 -4.32 28.85
C ALA A 83 -9.43 -4.87 29.89
N ARG A 84 -8.96 -4.03 30.81
CA ARG A 84 -8.06 -4.45 31.91
C ARG A 84 -8.81 -5.19 33.01
N GLU A 85 -9.99 -4.70 33.37
CA GLU A 85 -10.86 -5.32 34.38
C GLU A 85 -11.36 -6.72 33.96
N LEU A 86 -11.48 -6.99 32.65
CA LEU A 86 -11.83 -8.31 32.11
C LEU A 86 -10.68 -9.34 32.13
N GLN A 87 -9.45 -8.91 32.45
CA GLN A 87 -8.26 -9.77 32.50
C GLN A 87 -7.85 -10.15 33.93
N GLU A 88 -8.52 -9.61 34.95
CA GLU A 88 -8.40 -9.98 36.37
C GLU A 88 -9.50 -10.98 36.79
#